data_AF-A0A957VKI7-F1
#
_entry.id   AF-A0A957VKI7-F1
#
_cell.length_a   1.000
_cell.length_b   1.000
_cell.length_c   1.000
_cell.angle_alpha   90.00
_cell.angle_beta   90.00
_cell.angle_gamma   90.00
#
_symmetry.space_group_name_H-M   'P 1'
#
loop_
_entity.id
_entity.type
_entity.pdbx_description
1 polymer ?
#
loop_
_entity_poly.entity_id
_entity_poly.type
_entity_poly.pdbx_seq_one_letter_code
_entity_poly.pdbx_strand_id
1 'polypeptide(L)'
;MSRLRPYRRDLAAVLLLVGLALLWFAPVLLPPLFGLTLLPYDNLYAFQPWRALQPGLVPHNELLSDLVLENAVWKLHVRAALADGQIPLWNPQLFTGQPFFAAGQASVLYPLSILFYLLPINVAYGWFTALQVGLAGVNLYIFARVLGLRRP
;
A
#
# COMPACT_ATOMS: atom_id res chain seq x y z
N MET A 1 -32.33 -16.96 -11.09
CA MET A 1 -31.38 -15.84 -11.37
C MET A 1 -32.05 -14.48 -11.66
N SER A 2 -33.38 -14.31 -11.52
CA SER A 2 -34.09 -13.06 -11.84
C SER A 2 -33.96 -11.94 -10.79
N ARG A 3 -33.61 -12.26 -9.54
CA ARG A 3 -33.53 -11.29 -8.41
C ARG A 3 -32.37 -10.31 -8.47
N LEU A 4 -31.35 -10.55 -9.31
CA LEU A 4 -30.16 -9.69 -9.43
C LEU A 4 -30.21 -8.69 -10.59
N ARG A 5 -31.22 -8.80 -11.47
CA ARG A 5 -31.42 -7.86 -12.60
C ARG A 5 -31.39 -6.37 -12.22
N PRO A 6 -32.01 -5.91 -11.12
CA PRO A 6 -32.00 -4.47 -10.78
C PRO A 6 -30.62 -3.94 -10.35
N TYR A 7 -29.72 -4.80 -9.87
CA TYR A 7 -28.40 -4.42 -9.36
C TYR A 7 -27.28 -4.46 -10.41
N ARG A 8 -27.58 -4.89 -11.66
CA ARG A 8 -26.55 -5.03 -12.71
C ARG A 8 -25.80 -3.72 -12.97
N ARG A 9 -26.49 -2.59 -12.91
CA ARG A 9 -25.87 -1.27 -13.11
C ARG A 9 -25.01 -0.84 -11.93
N ASP A 10 -25.40 -1.20 -10.69
CA ASP A 10 -24.58 -0.92 -9.51
C ASP A 10 -23.31 -1.76 -9.55
N LEU A 11 -23.43 -3.05 -9.89
CA LEU A 11 -22.29 -3.92 -10.09
C LEU A 11 -21.35 -3.39 -11.18
N ALA A 12 -21.90 -2.93 -12.31
CA ALA A 12 -21.09 -2.33 -13.38
C ALA A 12 -20.34 -1.07 -12.91
N ALA A 13 -20.99 -0.20 -12.11
CA ALA A 13 -20.34 0.98 -11.54
C ALA A 13 -19.22 0.61 -10.56
N VAL A 14 -19.46 -0.35 -9.66
CA VAL A 14 -18.45 -0.86 -8.73
C VAL A 14 -17.26 -1.47 -9.48
N LEU A 15 -17.52 -2.33 -10.47
CA LEU A 15 -16.47 -2.94 -11.29
C LEU A 15 -15.70 -1.90 -12.09
N LEU A 16 -16.37 -0.87 -12.61
CA LEU A 16 -15.73 0.24 -13.30
C LEU A 16 -14.80 1.02 -12.36
N LEU A 17 -15.26 1.38 -11.16
CA LEU A 17 -14.46 2.14 -10.19
C LEU A 17 -13.23 1.36 -9.73
N VAL A 18 -13.40 0.08 -9.40
CA VAL A 18 -12.27 -0.80 -9.05
C VAL A 18 -11.36 -0.99 -10.26
N GLY A 19 -11.91 -1.24 -11.44
CA GLY A 19 -11.15 -1.41 -12.68
C GLY A 19 -10.33 -0.17 -13.05
N LEU A 20 -10.89 1.03 -12.88
CA LEU A 20 -10.19 2.29 -13.10
C LEU A 20 -9.05 2.48 -12.10
N ALA A 21 -9.25 2.15 -10.82
CA ALA A 21 -8.18 2.21 -9.83
C ALA A 21 -7.05 1.23 -10.17
N LEU A 22 -7.39 -0.01 -10.53
CA LEU A 22 -6.40 -1.01 -10.95
C LEU A 22 -5.67 -0.60 -12.23
N LEU A 23 -6.38 -0.03 -13.21
CA LEU A 23 -5.79 0.44 -14.46
C LEU A 23 -4.83 1.62 -14.22
N TRP A 24 -5.24 2.57 -13.38
CA TRP A 24 -4.41 3.73 -13.03
C TRP A 24 -3.10 3.31 -12.38
N PHE A 25 -3.15 2.34 -11.45
CA PHE A 25 -1.97 1.81 -10.78
C PHE A 25 -1.31 0.62 -11.50
N ALA A 26 -1.80 0.20 -12.67
CA ALA A 26 -1.32 -1.00 -13.37
C ALA A 26 0.20 -1.09 -13.51
N PRO A 27 0.94 0.01 -13.82
CA PRO A 27 2.39 -0.05 -13.95
C PRO A 27 3.12 -0.47 -12.65
N VAL A 28 2.53 -0.20 -11.48
CA VAL A 28 3.11 -0.53 -10.17
C VAL A 28 2.48 -1.77 -9.53
N LEU A 29 1.44 -2.36 -10.13
CA LEU A 29 0.85 -3.62 -9.64
C LEU A 29 1.69 -4.84 -10.02
N LEU A 30 2.45 -4.74 -11.11
CA LEU A 30 3.32 -5.81 -11.62
C LEU A 30 4.74 -5.26 -11.90
N PRO A 31 5.49 -4.85 -10.85
CA PRO A 31 6.89 -4.41 -10.99
C PRO A 31 7.79 -5.37 -11.80
N PRO A 32 7.64 -6.72 -11.74
CA PRO A 32 8.44 -7.61 -12.58
C PRO A 32 8.23 -7.43 -14.10
N LEU A 33 7.09 -6.88 -14.52
CA LEU A 33 6.77 -6.65 -15.94
C LEU A 33 7.13 -5.23 -16.37
N PHE A 34 6.85 -4.23 -15.53
CA PHE A 34 6.98 -2.81 -15.90
C PHE A 34 8.21 -2.13 -15.30
N GLY A 35 8.86 -2.73 -14.32
CA GLY A 35 10.02 -2.16 -13.63
C GLY A 35 9.71 -0.98 -12.70
N LEU A 36 8.43 -0.69 -12.43
CA LEU A 36 8.00 0.47 -11.65
C LEU A 36 7.48 0.06 -10.27
N THR A 37 7.70 0.92 -9.28
CA THR A 37 7.27 0.75 -7.88
C THR A 37 6.87 2.09 -7.28
N LEU A 38 6.03 2.07 -6.24
CA LEU A 38 5.70 3.26 -5.46
C LEU A 38 6.75 3.59 -4.39
N LEU A 39 7.69 2.69 -4.13
CA LEU A 39 8.76 2.94 -3.16
C LEU A 39 9.81 3.90 -3.75
N PRO A 40 10.06 5.07 -3.12
CA PRO A 40 11.06 6.04 -3.58
C PRO A 40 12.47 5.60 -3.18
N TYR A 41 12.99 4.57 -3.85
CA TYR A 41 14.32 4.02 -3.55
C TYR A 41 15.46 5.00 -3.85
N ASP A 42 15.22 6.00 -4.70
CA ASP A 42 16.14 7.10 -4.95
C ASP A 42 16.43 7.91 -3.68
N ASN A 43 15.46 8.04 -2.76
CA ASN A 43 15.65 8.72 -1.48
C ASN A 43 16.71 8.05 -0.58
N LEU A 44 17.04 6.77 -0.80
CA LEU A 44 18.13 6.11 -0.07
C LEU A 44 19.50 6.74 -0.39
N TYR A 45 19.70 7.19 -1.63
CA TYR A 45 20.95 7.81 -2.08
C TYR A 45 21.16 9.23 -1.53
N ALA A 46 20.17 9.78 -0.83
CA ALA A 46 20.34 11.02 -0.07
C ALA A 46 21.25 10.85 1.16
N PHE A 47 21.46 9.62 1.65
CA PHE A 47 22.19 9.35 2.88
C PHE A 47 23.32 8.33 2.67
N GLN A 48 24.35 8.40 3.52
CA GLN A 48 25.36 7.34 3.56
C GLN A 48 24.76 6.06 4.17
N PRO A 49 25.22 4.85 3.77
CA PRO A 49 26.30 4.59 2.82
C PRO A 49 25.87 4.66 1.34
N TRP A 50 24.58 4.65 1.03
CA TRP A 50 24.09 4.55 -0.35
C TRP A 50 24.51 5.74 -1.22
N ARG A 51 24.60 6.95 -0.67
CA ARG A 51 25.10 8.13 -1.38
C ARG A 51 26.47 7.90 -2.06
N ALA A 52 27.35 7.10 -1.46
CA ALA A 52 28.64 6.78 -2.07
C ALA A 52 28.53 5.94 -3.36
N LEU A 53 27.43 5.21 -3.55
CA LEU A 53 27.20 4.37 -4.73
C LEU A 53 26.68 5.17 -5.94
N GLN A 54 25.98 6.28 -5.70
CA GLN A 54 25.48 7.18 -6.75
C GLN A 54 25.67 8.66 -6.35
N PRO A 55 26.93 9.15 -6.34
CA PRO A 55 27.21 10.51 -5.95
C PRO A 55 26.55 11.52 -6.91
N GLY A 56 25.87 12.51 -6.35
CA GLY A 56 25.21 13.58 -7.12
C GLY A 56 23.79 13.26 -7.59
N LEU A 57 23.27 12.05 -7.34
CA LEU A 57 21.85 11.78 -7.55
C LEU A 57 21.02 12.63 -6.58
N VAL A 58 20.09 13.42 -7.13
CA VAL A 58 19.12 14.19 -6.37
C VAL A 58 17.80 13.42 -6.41
N PRO A 59 17.24 13.01 -5.27
CA PRO A 59 15.98 12.28 -5.25
C PRO A 59 14.83 13.12 -5.82
N HIS A 60 13.88 12.47 -6.48
CA HIS A 60 12.77 13.16 -7.16
C HIS A 60 11.82 13.81 -6.16
N ASN A 61 11.59 13.17 -5.02
CA ASN A 61 10.70 13.68 -3.98
C ASN A 61 11.15 13.24 -2.59
N GLU A 62 11.98 14.06 -1.95
CA GLU A 62 12.50 13.81 -0.61
C GLU A 62 11.41 13.76 0.48
N LEU A 63 10.24 14.37 0.25
CA LEU A 63 9.12 14.35 1.21
C LEU A 63 8.53 12.95 1.42
N LEU A 64 8.85 12.00 0.55
CA LEU A 64 8.41 10.60 0.64
C LEU A 64 9.46 9.67 1.27
N SER A 65 10.51 10.22 1.90
CA SER A 65 11.61 9.41 2.45
C SER A 65 11.16 8.44 3.55
N ASP A 66 10.15 8.81 4.32
CA ASP A 66 9.54 7.97 5.36
C ASP A 66 8.98 6.65 4.81
N LEU A 67 8.58 6.58 3.53
CA LEU A 67 8.14 5.33 2.91
C LEU A 67 9.23 4.26 2.91
N VAL A 68 10.48 4.65 2.65
CA VAL A 68 11.61 3.70 2.55
C VAL A 68 12.45 3.65 3.82
N LEU A 69 12.52 4.72 4.60
CA LEU A 69 13.31 4.78 5.84
C LEU A 69 12.56 4.21 7.05
N GLU A 70 11.23 4.33 7.08
CA GLU A 70 10.41 3.92 8.22
C GLU A 70 9.43 2.82 7.82
N ASN A 71 8.46 3.15 6.95
CA ASN A 71 7.32 2.28 6.66
C ASN A 71 7.76 0.93 6.06
N ALA A 72 8.61 0.95 5.04
CA ALA A 72 9.07 -0.29 4.40
C ALA A 72 9.87 -1.17 5.37
N VAL A 73 10.76 -0.56 6.16
CA VAL A 73 11.58 -1.26 7.15
C VAL A 73 10.71 -1.88 8.26
N TRP A 74 9.67 -1.17 8.71
CA TRP A 74 8.70 -1.72 9.65
C TRP A 74 7.94 -2.92 9.09
N LYS A 75 7.53 -2.90 7.81
CA LYS A 75 6.92 -4.08 7.18
C LYS A 75 7.91 -5.24 7.07
N LEU A 76 9.19 -4.97 6.79
CA LEU A 76 10.23 -6.00 6.79
C LEU A 76 10.44 -6.62 8.18
N HIS A 77 10.44 -5.81 9.25
CA HIS A 77 10.51 -6.30 10.64
C HIS A 77 9.34 -7.24 10.97
N VAL A 78 8.10 -6.85 10.60
CA VAL A 78 6.93 -7.72 10.79
C VAL A 78 7.11 -9.04 10.04
N ARG A 79 7.55 -9.01 8.78
CA ARG A 79 7.74 -10.23 7.99
C ARG A 79 8.79 -11.14 8.61
N ALA A 80 9.90 -10.58 9.09
CA ALA A 80 10.95 -11.35 9.76
C ALA A 80 10.41 -12.02 11.03
N ALA A 81 9.75 -11.26 11.92
CA ALA A 81 9.16 -11.82 13.13
C ALA A 81 8.13 -12.92 12.84
N LEU A 82 7.24 -12.71 11.87
CA LEU A 82 6.24 -13.71 11.49
C LEU A 82 6.87 -14.97 10.88
N ALA A 83 7.94 -14.81 10.11
CA ALA A 83 8.70 -15.94 9.56
C ALA A 83 9.34 -16.79 10.68
N ASP A 84 9.74 -16.16 11.78
CA ASP A 84 10.26 -16.81 12.98
C ASP A 84 9.15 -17.33 13.92
N GLY A 85 7.88 -17.24 13.52
CA GLY A 85 6.73 -17.67 14.33
C GLY A 85 6.43 -16.75 15.51
N GLN A 86 6.95 -15.52 15.49
CA GLN A 86 6.81 -14.55 16.56
C GLN A 86 5.80 -13.45 16.20
N ILE A 87 5.06 -13.00 17.21
CA ILE A 87 4.28 -11.76 17.10
C ILE A 87 5.26 -10.59 17.32
N PRO A 88 5.31 -9.58 16.44
CA PRO A 88 6.29 -8.48 16.52
C PRO A 88 5.93 -7.47 17.62
N LEU A 89 5.89 -7.90 18.88
CA LEU A 89 5.54 -7.07 20.04
C LEU A 89 6.58 -5.98 20.30
N TRP A 90 7.84 -6.27 20.03
CA TRP A 90 8.99 -5.40 20.26
C TRP A 90 9.80 -5.21 18.97
N ASN A 91 10.30 -4.01 18.74
CA ASN A 91 11.30 -3.75 17.70
C ASN A 91 12.62 -3.36 18.36
N PRO A 92 13.64 -4.24 18.34
CA PRO A 92 14.95 -3.97 18.96
C PRO A 92 15.86 -3.09 18.08
N GLN A 93 15.49 -2.84 16.81
CA GLN A 93 16.30 -2.12 15.83
C GLN A 93 16.15 -0.60 15.94
N LEU A 94 15.20 -0.12 16.75
CA LEU A 94 14.90 1.29 16.92
C LEU A 94 15.28 1.73 18.34
N PHE A 95 16.18 2.70 18.46
CA PHE A 95 16.73 3.18 19.73
C PHE A 95 17.34 2.04 20.57
N THR A 96 16.97 1.93 21.85
CA THR A 96 17.27 0.78 22.73
C THR A 96 16.16 -0.27 22.72
N GLY A 97 15.34 -0.25 21.67
CA GLY A 97 14.13 -1.02 21.49
C GLY A 97 12.86 -0.28 21.88
N GLN A 98 11.75 -0.59 21.21
CA GLN A 98 10.44 -0.02 21.51
C GLN A 98 9.28 -1.00 21.32
N PRO A 99 8.14 -0.81 22.02
CA PRO A 99 6.90 -1.51 21.72
C PRO A 99 6.45 -1.24 20.27
N PHE A 100 6.07 -2.27 19.54
CA PHE A 100 5.87 -2.17 18.09
C PHE A 100 4.50 -2.65 17.61
N PHE A 101 4.01 -3.81 18.08
CA PHE A 101 2.78 -4.41 17.54
C PHE A 101 1.54 -3.50 17.63
N ALA A 102 1.40 -2.77 18.74
CA ALA A 102 0.32 -1.83 18.97
C ALA A 102 0.66 -0.39 18.52
N ALA A 103 1.85 -0.16 17.98
CA ALA A 103 2.23 1.15 17.47
C ALA A 103 1.43 1.41 16.18
N GLY A 104 0.49 2.37 16.25
CA GLY A 104 -0.45 2.64 15.15
C GLY A 104 0.23 2.97 13.82
N GLN A 105 1.42 3.58 13.84
CA GLN A 105 2.17 3.98 12.65
C GLN A 105 2.56 2.78 11.77
N ALA A 106 3.00 1.68 12.37
CA ALA A 106 3.38 0.47 11.63
C ALA A 106 2.17 -0.28 11.05
N SER A 107 0.95 0.12 11.43
CA SER A 107 -0.33 -0.41 10.93
C SER A 107 -0.40 -1.94 10.92
N VAL A 108 0.19 -2.60 11.93
CA VAL A 108 0.36 -4.07 11.95
C VAL A 108 -0.99 -4.80 11.88
N LEU A 109 -1.98 -4.31 12.61
CA LEU A 109 -3.32 -4.87 12.67
C LEU A 109 -4.30 -4.28 11.65
N TYR A 110 -3.84 -3.41 10.75
CA TYR A 110 -4.72 -2.87 9.72
C TYR A 110 -5.08 -3.96 8.69
N PRO A 111 -6.36 -4.18 8.33
CA PRO A 111 -6.75 -5.35 7.52
C PRO A 111 -6.00 -5.50 6.19
N LEU A 112 -5.78 -4.40 5.45
CA LEU A 112 -5.05 -4.46 4.18
C LEU A 112 -3.53 -4.60 4.36
N SER A 113 -3.01 -4.51 5.60
CA SER A 113 -1.59 -4.79 5.85
C SER A 113 -1.20 -6.23 5.55
N ILE A 114 -2.17 -7.14 5.46
CA ILE A 114 -1.93 -8.53 5.01
C ILE A 114 -1.21 -8.62 3.67
N LEU A 115 -1.41 -7.64 2.78
CA LEU A 115 -0.72 -7.56 1.49
C LEU A 115 0.80 -7.47 1.67
N PHE A 116 1.27 -6.71 2.67
CA PHE A 116 2.69 -6.58 2.96
C PHE A 116 3.30 -7.86 3.57
N TYR A 117 2.48 -8.78 4.05
CA TYR A 117 2.95 -10.04 4.63
C TYR A 117 3.00 -11.16 3.59
N LEU A 118 2.09 -11.12 2.61
CA LEU A 118 1.96 -12.14 1.57
C LEU A 118 2.73 -11.81 0.28
N LEU A 119 2.82 -10.53 -0.08
CA LEU A 119 3.45 -10.09 -1.34
C LEU A 119 4.87 -9.53 -1.10
N PRO A 120 5.73 -9.54 -2.14
CA PRO A 120 6.97 -8.75 -2.12
C PRO A 120 6.65 -7.27 -1.86
N ILE A 121 7.48 -6.60 -1.06
CA ILE A 121 7.15 -5.27 -0.52
C ILE A 121 6.93 -4.22 -1.61
N ASN A 122 7.76 -4.24 -2.66
CA ASN A 122 7.64 -3.37 -3.83
C ASN A 122 6.34 -3.56 -4.61
N VAL A 123 5.77 -4.76 -4.57
CA VAL A 123 4.47 -5.09 -5.20
C VAL A 123 3.31 -4.70 -4.28
N ALA A 124 3.47 -4.96 -2.97
CA ALA A 124 2.44 -4.75 -1.96
C ALA A 124 1.98 -3.28 -1.89
N TYR A 125 2.89 -2.31 -1.97
CA TYR A 125 2.52 -0.88 -1.95
C TYR A 125 1.62 -0.48 -3.12
N GLY A 126 1.87 -1.03 -4.32
CA GLY A 126 1.01 -0.80 -5.49
C GLY A 126 -0.41 -1.30 -5.25
N TRP A 127 -0.55 -2.57 -4.84
CA TRP A 127 -1.85 -3.17 -4.55
C TRP A 127 -2.58 -2.51 -3.39
N PHE A 128 -1.86 -2.21 -2.30
CA PHE A 128 -2.41 -1.51 -1.15
C PHE A 128 -3.04 -0.17 -1.58
N THR A 129 -2.30 0.64 -2.33
CA THR A 129 -2.76 1.96 -2.77
C THR A 129 -3.93 1.85 -3.74
N ALA A 130 -3.86 0.95 -4.72
CA ALA A 130 -4.94 0.74 -5.68
C ALA A 130 -6.25 0.28 -5.02
N LEU A 131 -6.16 -0.63 -4.05
CA LEU A 131 -7.34 -1.10 -3.31
C LEU A 131 -7.92 0.00 -2.42
N GLN A 132 -7.10 0.82 -1.77
CA GLN A 132 -7.60 1.96 -0.98
C GLN A 132 -8.38 2.96 -1.84
N VAL A 133 -7.83 3.33 -3.00
CA VAL A 133 -8.51 4.23 -3.95
C VAL A 133 -9.77 3.59 -4.52
N GLY A 134 -9.72 2.31 -4.87
CA GLY A 134 -10.90 1.56 -5.32
C GLY A 134 -12.00 1.51 -4.26
N LEU A 135 -11.65 1.21 -3.01
CA LEU A 135 -12.58 1.21 -1.87
C LEU A 135 -13.14 2.60 -1.60
N ALA A 136 -12.33 3.65 -1.69
CA ALA A 136 -12.79 5.03 -1.55
C ALA A 136 -13.83 5.38 -2.63
N GLY A 137 -13.56 5.03 -3.89
CA GLY A 137 -14.51 5.22 -4.99
C GLY A 137 -15.81 4.44 -4.80
N VAL A 138 -15.72 3.17 -4.41
CA VAL A 138 -16.89 2.32 -4.14
C VAL A 138 -17.72 2.86 -2.97
N ASN A 139 -17.09 3.27 -1.88
CA ASN A 139 -17.78 3.83 -0.71
C ASN A 139 -18.44 5.16 -1.03
N LEU A 140 -17.79 6.02 -1.83
CA LEU A 140 -18.39 7.25 -2.32
C LEU A 140 -19.61 6.97 -3.20
N TYR A 141 -19.52 5.97 -4.08
CA TYR A 141 -20.66 5.55 -4.89
C TYR A 141 -21.82 5.07 -4.02
N ILE A 142 -21.55 4.18 -3.06
CA ILE A 142 -22.55 3.68 -2.11
C ILE A 142 -23.18 4.85 -1.34
N PHE A 143 -22.35 5.76 -0.83
CA PHE A 143 -22.81 6.96 -0.12
C PHE A 143 -23.75 7.81 -0.99
N ALA A 144 -23.41 8.03 -2.26
CA ALA A 144 -24.29 8.73 -3.20
C ALA A 144 -25.62 8.00 -3.41
N ARG A 145 -25.62 6.66 -3.47
CA ARG A 145 -26.86 5.85 -3.54
C ARG A 145 -27.71 6.02 -2.28
N VAL A 146 -27.10 6.06 -1.10
CA VAL A 146 -27.78 6.27 0.18
C VAL A 146 -28.43 7.66 0.23
N LEU A 147 -27.79 8.69 -0.33
CA LEU A 147 -28.35 10.03 -0.46
C LEU A 147 -29.48 10.15 -1.49
N GLY A 148 -29.84 9.06 -2.19
CA GLY A 148 -30.91 9.06 -3.18
C GLY A 148 -30.55 9.70 -4.52
N LEU A 149 -29.26 10.00 -4.76
CA LEU A 149 -28.80 10.46 -6.08
C LEU A 149 -29.17 9.40 -7.11
N ARG A 150 -29.96 9.79 -8.11
CA ARG A 150 -30.40 8.88 -9.16
C ARG A 150 -29.31 8.77 -10.22
N ARG A 151 -29.26 7.62 -10.86
CA ARG A 151 -28.47 7.46 -12.09
C ARG A 151 -29.04 8.46 -13.11
N PRO A 152 -28.21 9.13 -13.93
CA PRO A 152 -28.74 9.73 -15.15
C PRO A 152 -29.46 8.67 -16.01
#